data_AF-A0A9D9LA20-F1
#
_entry.id   AF-A0A9D9LA20-F1
#
_cell.length_a   1.000
_cell.length_b   1.000
_cell.length_c   1.000
_cell.angle_alpha   90.00
_cell.angle_beta   90.00
_cell.angle_gamma   90.00
#
_symmetry.space_group_name_H-M   'P 1'
#
loop_
_entity.id
_entity.type
_entity.pdbx_description
1 polymer ?
#
loop_
_entity_poly.entity_id
_entity_poly.type
_entity_poly.pdbx_seq_one_letter_code
_entity_poly.pdbx_strand_id
1 'polypeptide(L)'
;RSRQTAQEAHEAIRPTDVTRTPDSLVQYLEPQQLKLYRLIWNRFVASQMASSQQVDHAIEIESNGPALDTLPWQQAVDKATAEPTDAPQSAAVTCIFRTAARETKFPGYLIVYSARDLGEEDEMDEKKGILPTLPTGMPCNLAELDKEQGFTTPPNRFTEASLVKALEQNGVGRPSTFASTVSTIISRKYVGHQKGSLVPTELGYGVNDFLVQRMPELFNVGFTAKMESELDEIEEGKLNWTEMLRDFYDKFQRWLGTPVMVISKSDEQDVDNRLEQLFPEGFAFDTPVKGAQGKTYDDKKFITSLRKQVQDKKKDLTERQWSALFTTIAKYYYRDPEFKAKVDKLGWGENIRCLAEQKAQEQPHHAETEALSPAVLAMFEAMRKIEWQEPVKRGKRIYDDGRFFRSLYKAATGDKALTAAQLEAFQKLAEKYAAKIPDYAKLAADLNWIQEEQKAEERPALTDKQQQHLQALIAMVSKITKWNPPSSKGKRSFNDKEFANSLVQQFNLKGELSPKQIAALEKMLGKYSAQFSPEDKQILNERQVPKPELLEERCPKCNAPLIKRMGPRGPFIGCSAFPKCNYIAQKKQ
;
A
#
# COMPACT_ATOMS: atom_id res chain seq x y z
N ARG A 1 12.66 -31.45 -17.22
CA ARG A 1 11.52 -32.40 -17.30
C ARG A 1 10.29 -31.65 -16.80
N SER A 2 9.47 -31.10 -17.71
CA SER A 2 8.21 -30.42 -17.36
C SER A 2 7.26 -31.44 -16.76
N ARG A 3 6.81 -31.21 -15.52
CA ARG A 3 5.89 -32.11 -14.85
C ARG A 3 4.48 -31.78 -15.30
N GLN A 4 4.09 -32.59 -16.28
CA GLN A 4 2.76 -33.17 -16.49
C GLN A 4 1.61 -32.22 -16.80
N THR A 5 1.08 -32.48 -18.00
CA THR A 5 -0.21 -32.07 -18.54
C THR A 5 -0.37 -30.56 -18.76
N ALA A 6 0.23 -30.13 -19.87
CA ALA A 6 -0.18 -28.94 -20.62
C ALA A 6 -1.70 -28.98 -20.84
N GLN A 7 -2.46 -28.32 -19.97
CA GLN A 7 -3.85 -27.99 -20.25
C GLN A 7 -3.87 -26.93 -21.34
N GLU A 8 -4.75 -27.19 -22.31
CA GLU A 8 -4.82 -26.66 -23.67
C GLU A 8 -3.69 -27.17 -24.59
N ALA A 9 -3.97 -28.31 -25.25
CA ALA A 9 -3.26 -28.76 -26.44
C ALA A 9 -3.42 -27.71 -27.56
N HIS A 10 -2.64 -26.65 -27.47
CA HIS A 10 -2.49 -25.65 -28.50
C HIS A 10 -1.04 -25.67 -28.95
N GLU A 11 -0.86 -25.58 -30.26
CA GLU A 11 0.46 -25.36 -30.84
C GLU A 11 1.07 -24.08 -30.25
N ALA A 12 2.41 -24.01 -30.23
CA ALA A 12 3.08 -22.78 -29.85
C ALA A 12 2.56 -21.58 -30.65
N ILE A 13 2.53 -20.39 -30.05
CA ILE A 13 2.14 -19.16 -30.74
C ILE A 13 3.09 -18.94 -31.92
N ARG A 14 2.57 -19.07 -33.14
CA ARG A 14 3.33 -19.01 -34.39
C ARG A 14 2.51 -18.36 -35.51
N PRO A 15 3.14 -17.90 -36.60
CA PRO A 15 2.42 -17.54 -37.80
C PRO A 15 1.60 -18.73 -38.30
N THR A 16 0.35 -18.48 -38.70
CA THR A 16 -0.49 -19.49 -39.36
C THR A 16 0.11 -19.93 -40.68
N ASP A 17 0.81 -19.01 -41.37
CA ASP A 17 1.55 -19.23 -42.61
C ASP A 17 2.85 -18.41 -42.54
N VAL A 18 4.00 -19.08 -42.71
CA VAL A 18 5.32 -18.47 -42.62
C VAL A 18 5.62 -17.56 -43.82
N THR A 19 4.96 -17.77 -44.96
CA THR A 19 5.15 -16.96 -46.17
C THR A 19 4.61 -15.54 -46.04
N ARG A 20 3.74 -15.29 -45.05
CA ARG A 20 3.26 -13.97 -44.67
C ARG A 20 4.33 -13.24 -43.86
N THR A 21 5.37 -12.77 -44.54
CA THR A 21 6.47 -12.06 -43.88
C THR A 21 5.97 -10.77 -43.22
N PRO A 22 6.62 -10.29 -42.13
CA PRO A 22 6.24 -9.03 -41.50
C PRO A 22 6.17 -7.86 -42.49
N ASP A 23 7.07 -7.80 -43.47
CA ASP A 23 7.11 -6.73 -44.48
C ASP A 23 5.91 -6.78 -45.43
N SER A 24 5.40 -7.98 -45.74
CA SER A 24 4.18 -8.14 -46.55
C SER A 24 2.91 -7.66 -45.85
N LEU A 25 2.92 -7.58 -44.51
CA LEU A 25 1.75 -7.25 -43.69
C LEU A 25 1.70 -5.79 -43.22
N VAL A 26 2.68 -4.97 -43.56
CA VAL A 26 2.80 -3.57 -43.11
C VAL A 26 1.54 -2.75 -43.41
N GLN A 27 0.92 -2.99 -44.57
CA GLN A 27 -0.29 -2.27 -45.00
C GLN A 27 -1.59 -2.74 -44.32
N TYR A 28 -1.58 -3.90 -43.67
CA TYR A 28 -2.77 -4.53 -43.08
C TYR A 28 -2.80 -4.46 -41.56
N LEU A 29 -1.65 -4.26 -40.91
CA LEU A 29 -1.51 -4.28 -39.46
C LEU A 29 -1.21 -2.89 -38.90
N GLU A 30 -1.78 -2.60 -37.73
CA GLU A 30 -1.39 -1.42 -36.97
C GLU A 30 0.08 -1.53 -36.50
N PRO A 31 0.79 -0.42 -36.25
CA PRO A 31 2.21 -0.45 -35.89
C PRO A 31 2.56 -1.34 -34.68
N GLN A 32 1.68 -1.42 -33.69
CA GLN A 32 1.88 -2.29 -32.51
C GLN A 32 1.66 -3.77 -32.84
N GLN A 33 0.62 -4.08 -33.63
CA GLN A 33 0.33 -5.43 -34.11
C GLN A 33 1.46 -5.95 -34.99
N LEU A 34 1.99 -5.10 -35.88
CA LEU A 34 3.12 -5.43 -36.74
C LEU A 34 4.38 -5.75 -35.93
N LYS A 35 4.67 -4.99 -34.86
CA LYS A 35 5.81 -5.26 -33.97
C LYS A 35 5.67 -6.62 -33.28
N LEU A 36 4.49 -6.91 -32.72
CA LEU A 36 4.22 -8.20 -32.07
C LEU A 36 4.28 -9.36 -33.08
N TYR A 37 3.70 -9.17 -34.26
CA TYR A 37 3.74 -10.18 -35.33
C TYR A 37 5.18 -10.44 -35.79
N ARG A 38 6.01 -9.41 -35.96
CA ARG A 38 7.43 -9.55 -36.31
C ARG A 38 8.19 -10.34 -35.25
N LEU A 39 7.93 -10.09 -33.96
CA LEU A 39 8.52 -10.86 -32.87
C LEU A 39 8.14 -12.35 -32.95
N ILE A 40 6.84 -12.64 -33.10
CA ILE A 40 6.32 -14.01 -33.23
C ILE A 40 6.93 -14.71 -34.45
N TRP A 41 6.96 -14.03 -35.61
CA TRP A 41 7.50 -14.57 -36.85
C TRP A 41 8.99 -14.85 -36.73
N ASN A 42 9.78 -13.90 -36.22
CA ASN A 42 11.22 -14.07 -36.03
C ASN A 42 11.52 -15.22 -35.06
N ARG A 43 10.79 -15.31 -33.95
CA ARG A 43 10.94 -16.39 -32.95
C ARG A 43 10.63 -17.75 -33.58
N PHE A 44 9.56 -17.85 -34.36
CA PHE A 44 9.17 -19.09 -35.03
C PHE A 44 10.22 -19.52 -36.07
N VAL A 45 10.66 -18.61 -36.94
CA VAL A 45 11.68 -18.93 -37.96
C VAL A 45 13.00 -19.33 -37.29
N ALA A 46 13.44 -18.58 -36.28
CA ALA A 46 14.63 -18.90 -35.51
C ALA A 46 14.58 -20.31 -34.89
N SER A 47 13.41 -20.75 -34.41
CA SER A 47 13.23 -22.10 -33.83
C SER A 47 13.44 -23.23 -34.84
N GLN A 48 13.35 -22.95 -36.15
CA GLN A 48 13.54 -23.90 -37.23
C GLN A 48 14.92 -23.76 -37.92
N MET A 49 15.73 -22.78 -37.50
CA MET A 49 17.08 -22.56 -38.01
C MET A 49 18.11 -23.43 -37.29
N ALA A 50 19.29 -23.56 -37.89
CA ALA A 50 20.43 -24.21 -37.23
C ALA A 50 20.87 -23.43 -35.97
N SER A 51 21.33 -24.17 -34.97
CA SER A 51 21.94 -23.60 -33.76
C SER A 51 23.14 -22.70 -34.11
N SER A 52 23.37 -21.67 -33.30
CA SER A 52 24.61 -20.91 -33.37
C SER A 52 25.80 -21.77 -32.93
N GLN A 53 26.98 -21.50 -33.50
CA GLN A 53 28.25 -22.06 -33.07
C GLN A 53 29.12 -20.92 -32.57
N GLN A 54 29.51 -21.02 -31.30
CA GLN A 54 30.32 -20.05 -30.60
C GLN A 54 31.55 -20.74 -30.02
N VAL A 55 32.65 -20.00 -29.95
CA VAL A 55 33.90 -20.44 -29.34
C VAL A 55 34.19 -19.49 -28.20
N ASP A 56 34.22 -20.03 -26.99
CA ASP A 56 34.59 -19.29 -25.79
C ASP A 56 36.09 -19.39 -25.60
N HIS A 57 36.75 -18.23 -25.63
CA HIS A 57 38.18 -18.07 -25.37
C HIS A 57 38.35 -17.65 -23.92
N ALA A 58 39.17 -18.37 -23.16
CA ALA A 58 39.52 -18.01 -21.79
C ALA A 58 41.04 -18.02 -21.65
N ILE A 59 41.59 -16.94 -21.08
CA ILE A 59 43.02 -16.79 -20.82
C ILE A 59 43.18 -16.47 -19.34
N GLU A 60 44.07 -17.22 -18.69
CA GLU A 60 44.48 -16.99 -17.32
C GLU A 60 45.95 -16.56 -17.32
N ILE A 61 46.25 -15.47 -16.62
CA ILE A 61 47.58 -14.87 -16.54
C ILE A 61 47.99 -14.87 -15.07
N GLU A 62 49.05 -15.60 -14.76
CA GLU A 62 49.64 -15.65 -13.42
C GLU A 62 50.75 -14.60 -13.30
N SER A 63 50.75 -13.83 -12.20
CA SER A 63 51.81 -12.87 -11.94
C SER A 63 53.06 -13.56 -11.39
N ASN A 64 54.20 -13.38 -12.06
CA ASN A 64 55.51 -13.76 -11.55
C ASN A 64 56.41 -12.53 -11.51
N GLY A 65 56.49 -11.85 -10.36
CA GLY A 65 57.37 -10.69 -10.19
C GLY A 65 57.05 -9.79 -9.00
N PRO A 66 58.08 -9.10 -8.46
CA PRO A 66 58.01 -8.44 -7.14
C PRO A 66 56.99 -7.30 -7.05
N ALA A 67 56.60 -6.70 -8.18
CA ALA A 67 55.71 -5.52 -8.20
C ALA A 67 54.28 -5.80 -7.72
N LEU A 68 53.77 -7.01 -7.95
CA LEU A 68 52.44 -7.46 -7.51
C LEU A 68 52.51 -8.27 -6.21
N ASP A 69 53.61 -9.00 -6.02
CA ASP A 69 53.87 -9.79 -4.81
C ASP A 69 53.87 -8.93 -3.53
N THR A 70 54.26 -7.65 -3.62
CA THR A 70 54.31 -6.73 -2.47
C THR A 70 53.00 -5.96 -2.23
N LEU A 71 51.90 -6.29 -2.92
CA LEU A 71 50.63 -5.60 -2.67
C LEU A 71 50.14 -5.91 -1.25
N PRO A 72 49.95 -4.89 -0.39
CA PRO A 72 49.46 -5.12 0.96
C PRO A 72 48.02 -5.63 0.90
N TRP A 73 47.81 -6.88 1.33
CA TRP A 73 46.48 -7.40 1.60
C TRP A 73 45.93 -6.72 2.85
N GLN A 74 44.99 -5.79 2.69
CA GLN A 74 44.18 -5.36 3.82
C GLN A 74 43.30 -6.55 4.20
N GLN A 75 43.59 -7.19 5.34
CA GLN A 75 42.64 -8.08 6.01
C GLN A 75 41.40 -7.26 6.35
N ALA A 76 40.43 -7.23 5.44
CA ALA A 76 39.13 -6.68 5.71
C ALA A 76 38.36 -7.72 6.54
N VAL A 77 38.28 -7.43 7.84
CA VAL A 77 37.20 -7.77 8.78
C VAL A 77 37.22 -9.20 9.34
N ASP A 78 37.92 -9.36 10.48
CA ASP A 78 37.29 -9.80 11.74
C ASP A 78 38.33 -9.75 12.87
N LYS A 79 38.40 -8.62 13.60
CA LYS A 79 38.88 -8.50 14.99
C LYS A 79 38.81 -7.05 15.47
N ALA A 80 37.61 -6.62 15.83
CA ALA A 80 37.48 -5.67 16.92
C ALA A 80 37.80 -6.43 18.22
N THR A 81 39.09 -6.56 18.59
CA THR A 81 39.67 -6.94 19.91
C THR A 81 41.05 -7.62 19.76
N ALA A 82 42.02 -7.00 19.11
CA ALA A 82 43.41 -7.43 19.26
C ALA A 82 44.35 -6.22 19.36
N GLU A 83 45.13 -6.18 20.43
CA GLU A 83 46.18 -5.19 20.69
C GLU A 83 47.27 -5.21 19.60
N PRO A 84 47.95 -4.08 19.37
CA PRO A 84 48.96 -3.97 18.33
C PRO A 84 50.20 -4.76 18.74
N THR A 85 50.35 -5.96 18.20
CA THR A 85 51.61 -6.71 18.25
C THR A 85 52.03 -7.06 16.83
N ASP A 86 53.22 -6.59 16.51
CA ASP A 86 54.09 -6.89 15.36
C ASP A 86 53.46 -6.89 13.96
N ALA A 87 53.89 -5.90 13.17
CA ALA A 87 53.56 -5.78 11.75
C ALA A 87 53.92 -7.08 10.99
N PRO A 88 52.94 -7.78 10.38
CA PRO A 88 53.23 -8.97 9.60
C PRO A 88 54.01 -8.57 8.34
N GLN A 89 55.18 -9.20 8.14
CA GLN A 89 55.92 -9.16 6.88
C GLN A 89 54.97 -9.58 5.75
N SER A 90 54.83 -8.72 4.72
CA SER A 90 53.95 -8.97 3.58
C SER A 90 54.38 -10.26 2.86
N ALA A 91 53.61 -11.33 3.01
CA ALA A 91 53.78 -12.53 2.21
C ALA A 91 53.59 -12.16 0.72
N ALA A 92 54.49 -12.64 -0.14
CA ALA A 92 54.37 -12.47 -1.58
C ALA A 92 53.01 -13.03 -2.05
N VAL A 93 52.16 -12.18 -2.65
CA VAL A 93 50.85 -12.58 -3.15
C VAL A 93 50.89 -12.81 -4.65
N THR A 94 50.77 -14.06 -5.08
CA THR A 94 50.54 -14.40 -6.49
C THR A 94 49.10 -14.06 -6.87
N CYS A 95 48.92 -13.22 -7.90
CA CYS A 95 47.62 -12.88 -8.46
C CYS A 95 47.34 -13.68 -9.75
N ILE A 96 46.09 -14.11 -9.92
CA ILE A 96 45.60 -14.73 -11.16
C ILE A 96 44.61 -13.76 -11.81
N PHE A 97 44.93 -13.31 -13.01
CA PHE A 97 44.04 -12.50 -13.83
C PHE A 97 43.34 -13.39 -14.85
N ARG A 98 42.03 -13.22 -14.99
CA ARG A 98 41.23 -13.97 -15.96
C ARG A 98 40.56 -13.02 -16.94
N THR A 99 40.72 -13.33 -18.22
CA THR A 99 39.94 -12.69 -19.29
C THR A 99 39.24 -13.76 -20.11
N ALA A 100 38.04 -13.44 -20.56
CA ALA A 100 37.24 -14.31 -21.40
C ALA A 100 36.56 -13.50 -22.50
N ALA A 101 36.46 -14.07 -23.69
CA ALA A 101 35.73 -13.50 -24.80
C ALA A 101 35.01 -14.59 -25.59
N ARG A 102 33.88 -14.24 -26.19
CA ARG A 102 33.06 -15.16 -26.98
C ARG A 102 33.12 -14.77 -28.45
N GLU A 103 33.56 -15.70 -29.30
CA GLU A 103 33.61 -15.53 -30.75
C GLU A 103 32.47 -16.33 -31.40
N THR A 104 31.63 -15.68 -32.21
CA THR A 104 30.59 -16.39 -32.98
C THR A 104 31.15 -16.86 -34.31
N LYS A 105 31.40 -18.18 -34.45
CA LYS A 105 31.84 -18.80 -35.71
C LYS A 105 30.71 -18.94 -36.72
N PHE A 106 29.53 -19.29 -36.24
CA PHE A 106 28.32 -19.39 -37.05
C PHE A 106 27.14 -18.81 -36.27
N PRO A 107 26.49 -17.74 -36.75
CA PRO A 107 25.41 -17.10 -35.99
C PRO A 107 24.12 -17.94 -35.96
N GLY A 108 23.85 -18.79 -36.95
CA GLY A 108 22.64 -19.61 -36.99
C GLY A 108 21.37 -18.79 -36.81
N TYR A 109 20.48 -19.22 -35.91
CA TYR A 109 19.24 -18.53 -35.58
C TYR A 109 19.43 -17.08 -35.06
N LEU A 110 20.62 -16.72 -34.56
CA LEU A 110 20.90 -15.37 -34.02
C LEU A 110 20.80 -14.26 -35.08
N ILE A 111 20.85 -14.60 -36.37
CA ILE A 111 20.63 -13.64 -37.47
C ILE A 111 19.21 -13.06 -37.42
N VAL A 112 18.22 -13.88 -37.05
CA VAL A 112 16.79 -13.54 -37.11
C VAL A 112 16.24 -13.21 -35.72
N TYR A 113 16.79 -13.80 -34.67
CA TYR A 113 16.35 -13.60 -33.29
C TYR A 113 17.57 -13.51 -32.35
N SER A 114 17.86 -12.31 -31.85
CA SER A 114 19.13 -12.03 -31.16
C SER A 114 19.13 -12.46 -29.69
N ALA A 115 20.31 -12.50 -29.06
CA ALA A 115 20.47 -12.75 -27.62
C ALA A 115 19.68 -11.74 -26.76
N ARG A 116 19.59 -10.48 -27.21
CA ARG A 116 18.77 -9.46 -26.55
C ARG A 116 17.28 -9.83 -26.53
N ASP A 117 16.80 -10.46 -27.60
CA ASP A 117 15.42 -10.92 -27.72
C ASP A 117 15.16 -12.21 -26.92
N LEU A 118 16.22 -12.94 -26.56
CA LEU A 118 16.16 -14.11 -25.67
C LEU A 118 16.04 -13.72 -24.19
N GLY A 119 16.38 -12.47 -23.83
CA GLY A 119 16.45 -12.04 -22.43
C GLY A 119 17.55 -12.75 -21.65
N GLU A 120 18.51 -13.33 -22.37
CA GLU A 120 19.73 -13.93 -21.87
C GLU A 120 20.81 -12.86 -22.00
N GLU A 121 20.95 -12.02 -20.99
CA GLU A 121 22.11 -11.14 -20.84
C GLU A 121 23.16 -11.92 -20.05
N ASP A 122 23.89 -12.81 -20.73
CA ASP A 122 25.12 -13.38 -20.16
C ASP A 122 26.18 -12.27 -20.10
N GLU A 123 26.91 -12.13 -18.99
CA GLU A 123 28.01 -11.16 -18.86
C GLU A 123 29.09 -11.32 -19.96
N MET A 124 29.20 -12.52 -20.55
CA MET A 124 30.09 -12.79 -21.67
C MET A 124 29.59 -12.23 -23.01
N ASP A 125 28.28 -12.02 -23.18
CA ASP A 125 27.70 -11.49 -24.42
C ASP A 125 27.97 -9.99 -24.60
N GLU A 126 28.25 -9.28 -23.50
CA GLU A 126 28.76 -7.90 -23.52
C GLU A 126 30.23 -7.84 -23.94
N LYS A 127 31.02 -8.87 -23.61
CA LYS A 127 32.46 -8.99 -23.94
C LYS A 127 32.67 -9.55 -25.35
N LYS A 128 32.25 -8.77 -26.35
CA LYS A 128 32.49 -9.07 -27.77
C LYS A 128 33.94 -8.78 -28.15
N GLY A 129 34.67 -9.79 -28.62
CA GLY A 129 36.03 -9.61 -29.09
C GLY A 129 36.70 -10.90 -29.49
N ILE A 130 37.78 -10.78 -30.27
CA ILE A 130 38.71 -11.87 -30.54
C ILE A 130 39.87 -11.67 -29.59
N LEU A 131 40.07 -12.61 -28.66
CA LEU A 131 41.30 -12.63 -27.87
C LEU A 131 42.46 -13.08 -28.79
N PRO A 132 43.65 -12.48 -28.63
CA PRO A 132 44.81 -12.94 -29.37
C PRO A 132 45.10 -14.39 -29.00
N THR A 133 45.54 -15.18 -29.99
CA THR A 133 46.03 -16.53 -29.73
C THR A 133 47.37 -16.43 -29.00
N LEU A 134 47.39 -16.75 -27.71
CA LEU A 134 48.59 -16.74 -26.88
C LEU A 134 49.01 -18.20 -26.59
N PRO A 135 50.28 -18.58 -26.84
CA PRO A 135 50.79 -19.87 -26.41
C PRO A 135 50.97 -19.89 -24.89
N THR A 136 50.79 -21.07 -24.29
CA THR A 136 51.02 -21.28 -22.86
C THR A 136 52.47 -20.92 -22.50
N GLY A 137 52.64 -20.11 -21.45
CA GLY A 137 53.95 -19.67 -20.97
C GLY A 137 54.53 -18.45 -21.68
N MET A 138 53.78 -17.79 -22.58
CA MET A 138 54.20 -16.52 -23.16
C MET A 138 54.36 -15.45 -22.06
N PRO A 139 55.52 -14.76 -21.97
CA PRO A 139 55.70 -13.69 -21.01
C PRO A 139 54.84 -12.48 -21.39
N CYS A 140 54.09 -11.95 -20.42
CA CYS A 140 53.26 -10.77 -20.57
C CYS A 140 53.82 -9.61 -19.72
N ASN A 141 53.93 -8.42 -20.32
CA ASN A 141 54.32 -7.22 -19.57
C ASN A 141 53.05 -6.51 -19.06
N LEU A 142 53.02 -6.18 -17.77
CA LEU A 142 51.98 -5.33 -17.20
C LEU A 142 52.10 -3.91 -17.78
N ALA A 143 51.10 -3.47 -18.54
CA ALA A 143 51.07 -2.13 -19.11
C ALA A 143 50.49 -1.12 -18.11
N GLU A 144 49.31 -1.42 -17.56
CA GLU A 144 48.56 -0.57 -16.64
C GLU A 144 47.82 -1.45 -15.62
N LEU A 145 47.64 -0.95 -14.40
CA LEU A 145 46.91 -1.62 -13.33
C LEU A 145 45.83 -0.70 -12.76
N ASP A 146 44.62 -0.87 -13.27
CA ASP A 146 43.45 -0.17 -12.76
C ASP A 146 42.83 -0.90 -11.57
N LYS A 147 42.62 -0.17 -10.48
CA LYS A 147 41.98 -0.68 -9.27
C LYS A 147 40.55 -0.19 -9.24
N GLU A 148 39.62 -1.08 -9.52
CA GLU A 148 38.19 -0.79 -9.41
C GLU A 148 37.63 -1.37 -8.11
N GLN A 149 36.86 -0.56 -7.39
CA GLN A 149 36.11 -1.02 -6.23
C GLN A 149 34.68 -1.35 -6.66
N GLY A 150 34.30 -2.62 -6.54
CA GLY A 150 32.92 -3.06 -6.72
C GLY A 150 32.10 -2.90 -5.43
N PHE A 151 30.84 -2.49 -5.58
CA PHE A 151 29.85 -2.52 -4.50
C PHE A 151 28.77 -3.53 -4.83
N THR A 152 28.27 -4.23 -3.81
CA THR A 152 27.10 -5.10 -3.99
C THR A 152 25.87 -4.25 -4.27
N THR A 153 25.09 -4.67 -5.26
CA THR A 153 23.81 -4.05 -5.58
C THR A 153 22.67 -4.87 -4.98
N PRO A 154 21.58 -4.23 -4.55
CA PRO A 154 20.40 -4.96 -4.11
C PRO A 154 19.79 -5.72 -5.30
N PRO A 155 19.03 -6.80 -5.04
CA PRO A 155 18.31 -7.52 -6.08
C PRO A 155 17.45 -6.57 -6.93
N ASN A 156 17.49 -6.79 -8.25
CA ASN A 156 16.69 -5.99 -9.18
C ASN A 156 15.19 -6.15 -8.87
N ARG A 157 14.47 -5.04 -8.94
CA ARG A 157 13.00 -5.07 -8.85
C ARG A 157 12.42 -5.83 -10.04
N PHE A 158 11.22 -6.38 -9.84
CA PHE A 158 10.50 -7.04 -10.92
C PHE A 158 10.08 -6.04 -12.00
N THR A 159 10.21 -6.43 -13.26
CA THR A 159 9.45 -5.86 -14.38
C THR A 159 8.19 -6.70 -14.58
N GLU A 160 7.29 -6.30 -15.47
CA GLU A 160 6.15 -7.17 -15.81
C GLU A 160 6.61 -8.53 -16.34
N ALA A 161 7.64 -8.53 -17.20
CA ALA A 161 8.20 -9.75 -17.77
C ALA A 161 8.86 -10.65 -16.71
N SER A 162 9.69 -10.09 -15.82
CA SER A 162 10.32 -10.90 -14.78
C SER A 162 9.35 -11.35 -13.68
N LEU A 163 8.27 -10.60 -13.43
CA LEU A 163 7.19 -11.05 -12.55
C LEU A 163 6.41 -12.21 -13.17
N VAL A 164 6.06 -12.14 -14.46
CA VAL A 164 5.41 -13.26 -15.16
C VAL A 164 6.30 -14.50 -15.14
N LYS A 165 7.60 -14.35 -15.43
CA LYS A 165 8.57 -15.45 -15.35
C LYS A 165 8.63 -16.05 -13.94
N ALA A 166 8.62 -15.22 -12.90
CA ALA A 166 8.62 -15.69 -11.52
C ALA A 166 7.31 -16.43 -11.16
N LEU A 167 6.15 -15.91 -11.58
CA LEU A 167 4.85 -16.57 -11.37
C LEU A 167 4.81 -17.95 -12.02
N GLU A 168 5.24 -18.05 -13.27
CA GLU A 168 5.34 -19.31 -14.02
C GLU A 168 6.30 -20.31 -13.34
N GLN A 169 7.51 -19.88 -12.98
CA GLN A 169 8.50 -20.73 -12.30
C GLN A 169 8.02 -21.26 -10.95
N ASN A 170 7.20 -20.50 -10.24
CA ASN A 170 6.63 -20.88 -8.96
C ASN A 170 5.29 -21.64 -9.09
N GLY A 171 4.78 -21.85 -10.31
CA GLY A 171 3.49 -22.53 -10.53
C GLY A 171 2.28 -21.73 -10.07
N VAL A 172 2.39 -20.41 -9.93
CA VAL A 172 1.31 -19.52 -9.50
C VAL A 172 0.69 -18.83 -10.71
N GLY A 173 -0.58 -19.11 -10.98
CA GLY A 173 -1.28 -18.64 -12.17
C GLY A 173 -1.08 -19.53 -13.40
N ARG A 174 -1.67 -19.11 -14.53
CA ARG A 174 -1.73 -19.84 -15.81
C ARG A 174 -1.48 -18.85 -16.96
N PRO A 175 -1.15 -19.32 -18.18
CA PRO A 175 -0.98 -18.44 -19.35
C PRO A 175 -2.13 -17.46 -19.57
N SER A 176 -3.36 -17.89 -19.28
CA SER A 176 -4.58 -17.07 -19.35
C SER A 176 -4.68 -15.99 -18.27
N THR A 177 -4.00 -16.15 -17.13
CA THR A 177 -4.15 -15.28 -15.97
C THR A 177 -3.00 -14.31 -15.76
N PHE A 178 -1.78 -14.58 -16.24
CA PHE A 178 -0.60 -13.74 -15.97
C PHE A 178 -0.82 -12.25 -16.28
N ALA A 179 -1.26 -11.91 -17.50
CA ALA A 179 -1.49 -10.52 -17.89
C ALA A 179 -2.62 -9.87 -17.06
N SER A 180 -3.66 -10.64 -16.74
CA SER A 180 -4.79 -10.16 -15.95
C SER A 180 -4.40 -9.88 -14.49
N THR A 181 -3.52 -10.71 -13.91
CA THR A 181 -3.00 -10.54 -12.56
C THR A 181 -2.16 -9.27 -12.47
N VAL A 182 -1.20 -9.09 -13.38
CA VAL A 182 -0.35 -7.89 -13.45
C VAL A 182 -1.21 -6.63 -13.65
N SER A 183 -2.15 -6.65 -14.60
CA SER A 183 -3.07 -5.54 -14.83
C SER A 183 -3.96 -5.24 -13.61
N THR A 184 -4.38 -6.26 -12.87
CA THR A 184 -5.22 -6.11 -11.67
C THR A 184 -4.47 -5.43 -10.53
N ILE A 185 -3.24 -5.86 -10.22
CA ILE A 185 -2.46 -5.26 -9.13
C ILE A 185 -2.07 -3.81 -9.43
N ILE A 186 -1.86 -3.47 -10.71
CA ILE A 186 -1.60 -2.10 -11.17
C ILE A 186 -2.87 -1.24 -11.12
N SER A 187 -3.99 -1.74 -11.69
CA SER A 187 -5.25 -0.99 -11.76
C SER A 187 -5.86 -0.72 -10.37
N ARG A 188 -5.68 -1.67 -9.44
CA ARG A 188 -6.07 -1.52 -8.02
C ARG A 188 -5.07 -0.71 -7.20
N LYS A 189 -3.97 -0.25 -7.80
CA LYS A 189 -2.94 0.60 -7.19
C LYS A 189 -2.17 -0.06 -6.04
N TYR A 190 -2.07 -1.38 -6.01
CA TYR A 190 -1.14 -2.07 -5.09
C TYR A 190 0.31 -1.92 -5.55
N VAL A 191 0.50 -1.85 -6.87
CA VAL A 191 1.80 -1.69 -7.52
C VAL A 191 1.72 -0.56 -8.54
N GLY A 192 2.80 0.20 -8.69
CA GLY A 192 2.97 1.22 -9.73
C GLY A 192 4.22 0.99 -10.57
N HIS A 193 4.36 1.74 -11.66
CA HIS A 193 5.55 1.71 -12.50
C HIS A 193 6.54 2.82 -12.13
N GLN A 194 7.80 2.45 -11.99
CA GLN A 194 8.91 3.39 -11.87
C GLN A 194 10.07 2.93 -12.74
N LYS A 195 10.41 3.72 -13.77
CA LYS A 195 11.50 3.42 -14.73
C LYS A 195 11.43 1.98 -15.29
N GLY A 196 10.23 1.50 -15.64
CA GLY A 196 10.01 0.14 -16.18
C GLY A 196 9.97 -0.98 -15.12
N SER A 197 10.25 -0.68 -13.85
CA SER A 197 10.10 -1.61 -12.74
C SER A 197 8.76 -1.46 -12.04
N LEU A 198 8.28 -2.56 -11.46
CA LEU A 198 7.12 -2.65 -10.59
C LEU A 198 7.53 -2.31 -9.16
N VAL A 199 6.82 -1.35 -8.57
CA VAL A 199 7.08 -0.83 -7.23
C VAL A 199 5.82 -0.91 -6.39
N PRO A 200 5.84 -1.61 -5.23
CA PRO A 200 4.71 -1.60 -4.32
C PRO A 200 4.38 -0.18 -3.83
N THR A 201 3.10 0.15 -3.74
CA THR A 201 2.64 1.42 -3.17
C THR A 201 2.46 1.28 -1.66
N GLU A 202 2.27 2.40 -0.93
CA GLU A 202 1.89 2.35 0.49
C GLU A 202 0.61 1.52 0.72
N LEU A 203 -0.35 1.59 -0.21
CA LEU A 203 -1.55 0.75 -0.16
C LEU A 203 -1.20 -0.72 -0.36
N GLY A 204 -0.29 -1.03 -1.29
CA GLY A 204 0.23 -2.38 -1.52
C GLY A 204 0.85 -2.98 -0.27
N TYR A 205 1.75 -2.23 0.39
CA TYR A 205 2.36 -2.64 1.65
C TYR A 205 1.30 -2.84 2.73
N GLY A 206 0.44 -1.86 2.99
CA GLY A 206 -0.56 -1.96 4.06
C GLY A 206 -1.53 -3.13 3.88
N VAL A 207 -1.93 -3.43 2.64
CA VAL A 207 -2.79 -4.59 2.33
C VAL A 207 -2.03 -5.89 2.47
N ASN A 208 -0.81 -5.97 1.95
CA ASN A 208 0.04 -7.15 2.10
C ASN A 208 0.27 -7.48 3.58
N ASP A 209 0.70 -6.51 4.37
CA ASP A 209 1.01 -6.71 5.79
C ASP A 209 -0.23 -7.14 6.58
N PHE A 210 -1.39 -6.50 6.30
CA PHE A 210 -2.64 -6.85 6.96
C PHE A 210 -3.10 -8.29 6.67
N LEU A 211 -2.98 -8.72 5.40
CA LEU A 211 -3.47 -10.01 4.94
C LEU A 211 -2.50 -11.16 5.29
N VAL A 212 -1.21 -10.98 5.05
CA VAL A 212 -0.18 -12.00 5.31
C VAL A 212 -0.06 -12.27 6.81
N GLN A 213 -0.19 -11.24 7.66
CA GLN A 213 -0.16 -11.43 9.12
C GLN A 213 -1.32 -12.30 9.63
N ARG A 214 -2.51 -12.21 9.00
CA ARG A 214 -3.72 -12.93 9.44
C ARG A 214 -3.87 -14.30 8.80
N MET A 215 -3.43 -14.44 7.55
CA MET A 215 -3.66 -15.63 6.74
C MET A 215 -2.36 -16.09 6.06
N PRO A 216 -1.27 -16.35 6.81
CA PRO A 216 0.06 -16.58 6.22
C PRO A 216 0.09 -17.81 5.30
N GLU A 217 -0.67 -18.85 5.62
CA GLU A 217 -0.77 -20.06 4.79
C GLU A 217 -1.41 -19.79 3.43
N LEU A 218 -2.44 -18.93 3.36
CA LEU A 218 -3.13 -18.59 2.12
C LEU A 218 -2.21 -17.85 1.13
N PHE A 219 -1.31 -17.01 1.63
CA PHE A 219 -0.37 -16.24 0.82
C PHE A 219 0.99 -16.94 0.62
N ASN A 220 1.12 -18.17 1.12
CA ASN A 220 2.30 -18.99 0.81
C ASN A 220 2.29 -19.39 -0.68
N VAL A 221 3.42 -19.15 -1.35
CA VAL A 221 3.58 -19.45 -2.79
C VAL A 221 3.31 -20.93 -3.09
N GLY A 222 3.81 -21.84 -2.25
CA GLY A 222 3.61 -23.28 -2.41
C GLY A 222 2.16 -23.71 -2.21
N PHE A 223 1.42 -23.07 -1.30
CA PHE A 223 -0.02 -23.31 -1.15
C PHE A 223 -0.79 -22.89 -2.40
N THR A 224 -0.48 -21.70 -2.93
CA THR A 224 -1.13 -21.19 -4.14
C THR A 224 -0.86 -22.09 -5.34
N ALA A 225 0.40 -22.52 -5.52
CA ALA A 225 0.78 -23.43 -6.60
C ALA A 225 0.08 -24.81 -6.49
N LYS A 226 -0.11 -25.30 -5.25
CA LYS A 226 -0.85 -26.54 -5.00
C LYS A 226 -2.33 -26.39 -5.38
N MET A 227 -2.97 -25.29 -4.98
CA MET A 227 -4.37 -25.02 -5.31
C MET A 227 -4.57 -24.94 -6.82
N GLU A 228 -3.65 -24.29 -7.54
CA GLU A 228 -3.63 -24.26 -8.99
C GLU A 228 -3.51 -25.67 -9.60
N SER A 229 -2.67 -26.53 -9.03
CA SER A 229 -2.55 -27.94 -9.46
C SER A 229 -3.83 -28.74 -9.18
N GLU A 230 -4.49 -28.50 -8.03
CA GLU A 230 -5.76 -29.13 -7.69
C GLU A 230 -6.88 -28.73 -8.66
N LEU A 231 -6.88 -27.49 -9.17
CA LEU A 231 -7.79 -27.05 -10.22
C LEU A 231 -7.55 -27.80 -11.54
N ASP A 232 -6.28 -28.02 -11.91
CA ASP A 232 -5.95 -28.83 -13.09
C ASP A 232 -6.44 -30.28 -12.91
N GLU A 233 -6.25 -30.87 -11.73
CA GLU A 233 -6.73 -32.22 -11.41
C GLU A 233 -8.27 -32.33 -11.46
N ILE A 234 -9.00 -31.27 -11.13
CA ILE A 234 -10.45 -31.21 -11.28
C ILE A 234 -10.84 -31.24 -12.77
N GLU A 235 -10.17 -30.45 -13.61
CA GLU A 235 -10.43 -30.44 -15.06
C GLU A 235 -10.13 -31.80 -15.70
N GLU A 236 -9.09 -32.50 -15.23
CA GLU A 236 -8.77 -33.86 -15.66
C GLU A 236 -9.69 -34.95 -15.07
N GLY A 237 -10.62 -34.58 -14.17
CA GLY A 237 -11.54 -35.49 -13.50
C GLY A 237 -10.88 -36.40 -12.45
N LYS A 238 -9.67 -36.05 -11.99
CA LYS A 238 -8.92 -36.79 -10.95
C LYS A 238 -9.33 -36.40 -9.53
N LEU A 239 -9.84 -35.19 -9.35
CA LEU A 239 -10.21 -34.63 -8.04
C LEU A 239 -11.66 -34.13 -8.05
N ASN A 240 -12.39 -34.40 -6.97
CA ASN A 240 -13.76 -33.92 -6.82
C ASN A 240 -13.77 -32.45 -6.34
N TRP A 241 -14.30 -31.55 -7.16
CA TRP A 241 -14.35 -30.12 -6.84
C TRP A 241 -15.11 -29.79 -5.54
N THR A 242 -16.13 -30.56 -5.19
CA THR A 242 -16.92 -30.31 -3.96
C THR A 242 -16.15 -30.65 -2.69
N GLU A 243 -15.29 -31.67 -2.74
CA GLU A 243 -14.43 -32.08 -1.63
C GLU A 243 -13.33 -31.04 -1.44
N MET A 244 -12.68 -30.63 -2.54
CA MET A 244 -11.66 -29.57 -2.51
C MET A 244 -12.18 -28.25 -1.93
N LEU A 245 -13.36 -27.80 -2.38
CA LEU A 245 -13.96 -26.57 -1.86
C LEU A 245 -14.34 -26.69 -0.39
N ARG A 246 -14.80 -27.85 0.07
CA ARG A 246 -15.11 -28.08 1.49
C ARG A 246 -13.85 -27.96 2.34
N ASP A 247 -12.78 -28.65 1.93
CA ASP A 247 -11.49 -28.62 2.63
C ASP A 247 -10.86 -27.23 2.65
N PHE A 248 -10.97 -26.48 1.54
CA PHE A 248 -10.53 -25.08 1.47
C PHE A 248 -11.35 -24.21 2.41
N TYR A 249 -12.69 -24.32 2.38
CA TYR A 249 -13.57 -23.46 3.16
C TYR A 249 -13.41 -23.68 4.66
N ASP A 250 -13.20 -24.92 5.10
CA ASP A 250 -12.90 -25.25 6.50
C ASP A 250 -11.61 -24.57 7.00
N LYS A 251 -10.57 -24.52 6.17
CA LYS A 251 -9.34 -23.77 6.47
C LYS A 251 -9.57 -22.26 6.46
N PHE A 252 -10.28 -21.77 5.45
CA PHE A 252 -10.57 -20.35 5.29
C PHE A 252 -11.36 -19.77 6.46
N GLN A 253 -12.35 -20.50 7.00
CA GLN A 253 -13.10 -20.07 8.18
C GLN A 253 -12.21 -19.91 9.41
N ARG A 254 -11.26 -20.83 9.63
CA ARG A 254 -10.28 -20.71 10.72
C ARG A 254 -9.40 -19.48 10.56
N TRP A 255 -8.95 -19.20 9.35
CA TRP A 255 -8.11 -18.02 9.05
C TRP A 255 -8.85 -16.68 9.21
N LEU A 256 -10.16 -16.63 8.96
CA LEU A 256 -10.96 -15.41 9.14
C LEU A 256 -11.15 -14.99 10.60
N GLY A 257 -10.71 -15.80 11.56
CA GLY A 257 -10.92 -15.53 13.00
C GLY A 257 -12.41 -15.45 13.37
N THR A 258 -13.30 -15.87 12.46
CA THR A 258 -14.71 -16.06 12.75
C THR A 258 -14.79 -17.44 13.37
N PRO A 259 -15.08 -17.57 14.68
CA PRO A 259 -15.48 -18.85 15.21
C PRO A 259 -16.84 -19.16 14.58
N VAL A 260 -16.83 -19.74 13.38
CA VAL A 260 -17.99 -20.47 12.90
C VAL A 260 -18.02 -21.69 13.78
N MET A 261 -18.80 -21.57 14.84
CA MET A 261 -19.21 -22.69 15.66
C MET A 261 -19.85 -23.69 14.72
N VAL A 262 -19.10 -24.73 14.37
CA VAL A 262 -19.63 -25.85 13.62
C VAL A 262 -20.55 -26.59 14.58
N ILE A 263 -21.82 -26.23 14.58
CA ILE A 263 -22.84 -26.92 15.35
C ILE A 263 -23.14 -28.20 14.59
N SER A 264 -22.76 -29.34 15.15
CA SER A 264 -23.12 -30.62 14.56
C SER A 264 -24.61 -30.89 14.79
N LYS A 265 -25.23 -31.72 13.94
CA LYS A 265 -26.61 -32.18 14.18
C LYS A 265 -26.77 -32.90 15.53
N SER A 266 -25.70 -33.53 16.03
CA SER A 266 -25.67 -34.13 17.37
C SER A 266 -25.66 -33.09 18.48
N ASP A 267 -25.05 -31.92 18.27
CA ASP A 267 -25.10 -30.84 19.25
C ASP A 267 -26.53 -30.31 19.39
N GLU A 268 -27.25 -30.13 18.27
CA GLU A 268 -28.65 -29.66 18.27
C GLU A 268 -29.63 -30.64 18.93
N GLN A 269 -29.40 -31.95 18.79
CA GLN A 269 -30.27 -32.98 19.35
C GLN A 269 -30.08 -33.18 20.87
N ASP A 270 -28.91 -32.83 21.40
CA ASP A 270 -28.52 -33.14 22.79
C ASP A 270 -28.22 -31.89 23.64
N VAL A 271 -28.66 -30.70 23.18
CA VAL A 271 -28.36 -29.42 23.84
C VAL A 271 -28.74 -29.42 25.31
N ASP A 272 -29.91 -29.94 25.69
CA ASP A 272 -30.39 -29.90 27.07
C ASP A 272 -29.49 -30.71 28.02
N ASN A 273 -29.11 -31.93 27.63
CA ASN A 273 -28.20 -32.76 28.42
C ASN A 273 -26.81 -32.11 28.55
N ARG A 274 -26.33 -31.47 27.49
CA ARG A 274 -25.04 -30.74 27.51
C ARG A 274 -25.10 -29.52 28.43
N LEU A 275 -26.20 -28.77 28.39
CA LEU A 275 -26.45 -27.64 29.29
C LEU A 275 -26.56 -28.10 30.75
N GLU A 276 -27.16 -29.26 31.01
CA GLU A 276 -27.24 -29.84 32.35
C GLU A 276 -25.87 -30.25 32.89
N GLN A 277 -25.02 -30.84 32.05
CA GLN A 277 -23.66 -31.21 32.44
C GLN A 277 -22.77 -30.00 32.75
N LEU A 278 -22.91 -28.91 31.97
CA LEU A 278 -22.15 -27.68 32.16
C LEU A 278 -22.71 -26.82 33.31
N PHE A 279 -24.04 -26.71 33.40
CA PHE A 279 -24.74 -25.84 34.34
C PHE A 279 -25.78 -26.63 35.17
N PRO A 280 -25.33 -27.49 36.10
CA PRO A 280 -26.23 -28.27 36.95
C PRO A 280 -27.00 -27.39 37.96
N GLU A 281 -28.04 -27.95 38.58
CA GLU A 281 -28.77 -27.28 39.66
C GLU A 281 -27.82 -26.98 40.83
N GLY A 282 -27.49 -25.71 41.01
CA GLY A 282 -26.51 -25.23 41.99
C GLY A 282 -25.27 -24.54 41.40
N PHE A 283 -25.14 -24.46 40.08
CA PHE A 283 -24.03 -23.72 39.45
C PHE A 283 -23.97 -22.25 39.91
N ALA A 284 -22.78 -21.81 40.31
CA ALA A 284 -22.53 -20.47 40.83
C ALA A 284 -22.33 -19.44 39.70
N PHE A 285 -23.43 -18.93 39.15
CA PHE A 285 -23.42 -17.84 38.16
C PHE A 285 -22.94 -16.51 38.76
N ASP A 286 -22.43 -15.62 37.91
CA ASP A 286 -22.12 -14.24 38.30
C ASP A 286 -23.36 -13.43 38.66
N THR A 287 -23.16 -12.36 39.43
CA THR A 287 -24.23 -11.44 39.79
C THR A 287 -24.79 -10.72 38.54
N PRO A 288 -26.10 -10.46 38.48
CA PRO A 288 -26.71 -9.83 37.32
C PRO A 288 -26.16 -8.42 37.04
N VAL A 289 -25.84 -8.14 35.78
CA VAL A 289 -25.19 -6.88 35.35
C VAL A 289 -26.21 -5.93 34.72
N LYS A 290 -26.16 -4.64 35.05
CA LYS A 290 -26.97 -3.60 34.40
C LYS A 290 -26.39 -3.25 33.02
N GLY A 291 -27.14 -3.50 31.97
CA GLY A 291 -26.77 -3.16 30.60
C GLY A 291 -26.96 -1.68 30.25
N ALA A 292 -26.45 -1.27 29.07
CA ALA A 292 -26.41 0.11 28.58
C ALA A 292 -27.78 0.82 28.43
N GLN A 293 -28.89 0.07 28.49
CA GLN A 293 -30.27 0.58 28.42
C GLN A 293 -31.05 0.40 29.73
N GLY A 294 -30.38 0.14 30.85
CA GLY A 294 -31.02 -0.06 32.15
C GLY A 294 -31.66 -1.44 32.36
N LYS A 295 -31.56 -2.36 31.38
CA LYS A 295 -31.99 -3.76 31.52
C LYS A 295 -30.93 -4.58 32.26
N THR A 296 -31.35 -5.35 33.25
CA THR A 296 -30.48 -6.27 33.98
C THR A 296 -30.35 -7.58 33.21
N TYR A 297 -29.13 -7.98 32.86
CA TYR A 297 -28.81 -9.26 32.23
C TYR A 297 -28.38 -10.28 33.29
N ASP A 298 -28.94 -11.49 33.21
CA ASP A 298 -28.81 -12.56 34.21
C ASP A 298 -28.55 -13.89 33.48
N ASP A 299 -27.32 -14.40 33.62
CA ASP A 299 -26.87 -15.64 32.98
C ASP A 299 -27.71 -16.85 33.43
N LYS A 300 -28.10 -16.92 34.70
CA LYS A 300 -28.90 -18.01 35.25
C LYS A 300 -30.28 -18.05 34.59
N LYS A 301 -30.94 -16.90 34.47
CA LYS A 301 -32.25 -16.80 33.79
C LYS A 301 -32.14 -17.14 32.31
N PHE A 302 -31.05 -16.73 31.66
CA PHE A 302 -30.81 -17.04 30.26
C PHE A 302 -30.66 -18.55 30.02
N ILE A 303 -29.77 -19.23 30.74
CA ILE A 303 -29.57 -20.68 30.61
C ILE A 303 -30.84 -21.46 30.94
N THR A 304 -31.55 -21.08 32.01
CA THR A 304 -32.84 -21.70 32.39
C THR A 304 -33.89 -21.54 31.28
N SER A 305 -33.91 -20.37 30.61
CA SER A 305 -34.81 -20.12 29.48
C SER A 305 -34.48 -20.98 28.26
N LEU A 306 -33.19 -21.22 27.99
CA LEU A 306 -32.76 -22.08 26.87
C LEU A 306 -33.15 -23.54 27.12
N ARG A 307 -32.88 -24.08 28.31
CA ARG A 307 -33.26 -25.46 28.68
C ARG A 307 -34.77 -25.67 28.53
N LYS A 308 -35.58 -24.74 29.06
CA LYS A 308 -37.04 -24.80 28.91
C LYS A 308 -37.50 -24.75 27.45
N GLN A 309 -36.88 -23.94 26.60
CA GLN A 309 -37.22 -23.87 25.18
C GLN A 309 -36.95 -25.19 24.46
N VAL A 310 -35.81 -25.83 24.75
CA VAL A 310 -35.41 -27.12 24.16
C VAL A 310 -36.30 -28.26 24.66
N GLN A 311 -36.60 -28.30 25.97
CA GLN A 311 -37.49 -29.30 26.59
C GLN A 311 -38.93 -29.22 26.07
N ASP A 312 -39.46 -28.01 25.87
CA ASP A 312 -40.81 -27.79 25.36
C ASP A 312 -40.96 -28.19 23.87
N LYS A 313 -39.87 -28.58 23.17
CA LYS A 313 -39.80 -28.88 21.72
C LYS A 313 -40.47 -27.82 20.82
N LYS A 314 -40.53 -26.57 21.28
CA LYS A 314 -41.28 -25.51 20.58
C LYS A 314 -40.56 -25.01 19.33
N LYS A 315 -39.24 -24.78 19.41
CA LYS A 315 -38.35 -24.32 18.32
C LYS A 315 -36.90 -24.61 18.64
N ASP A 316 -36.12 -24.94 17.61
CA ASP A 316 -34.66 -25.03 17.68
C ASP A 316 -34.03 -23.69 18.08
N LEU A 317 -32.81 -23.73 18.62
CA LEU A 317 -32.06 -22.53 18.98
C LEU A 317 -31.63 -21.78 17.72
N THR A 318 -31.90 -20.48 17.69
CA THR A 318 -31.42 -19.61 16.60
C THR A 318 -29.90 -19.42 16.66
N GLU A 319 -29.26 -19.06 15.54
CA GLU A 319 -27.81 -18.74 15.49
C GLU A 319 -27.39 -17.71 16.56
N ARG A 320 -28.25 -16.72 16.82
CA ARG A 320 -28.02 -15.70 17.85
C ARG A 320 -28.04 -16.29 19.26
N GLN A 321 -28.93 -17.25 19.53
CA GLN A 321 -29.00 -17.94 20.82
C GLN A 321 -27.78 -18.83 21.03
N TRP A 322 -27.33 -19.52 19.99
CA TRP A 322 -26.09 -20.30 20.01
C TRP A 322 -24.86 -19.44 20.28
N SER A 323 -24.71 -18.33 19.56
CA SER A 323 -23.62 -17.38 19.77
C SER A 323 -23.62 -16.81 21.21
N ALA A 324 -24.80 -16.48 21.74
CA ALA A 324 -24.95 -16.01 23.12
C ALA A 324 -24.62 -17.11 24.15
N LEU A 325 -25.05 -18.35 23.91
CA LEU A 325 -24.74 -19.50 24.77
C LEU A 325 -23.23 -19.73 24.86
N PHE A 326 -22.55 -19.83 23.72
CA PHE A 326 -21.10 -20.05 23.71
C PHE A 326 -20.32 -18.87 24.30
N THR A 327 -20.81 -17.65 24.10
CA THR A 327 -20.28 -16.47 24.81
C THR A 327 -20.40 -16.63 26.33
N THR A 328 -21.54 -17.09 26.83
CA THR A 328 -21.74 -17.36 28.25
C THR A 328 -20.82 -18.49 28.72
N ILE A 329 -20.65 -19.58 27.97
CA ILE A 329 -19.73 -20.67 28.32
C ILE A 329 -18.27 -20.17 28.38
N ALA A 330 -17.83 -19.40 27.39
CA ALA A 330 -16.49 -18.80 27.35
C ALA A 330 -16.20 -17.92 28.56
N LYS A 331 -17.20 -17.18 29.06
CA LYS A 331 -17.10 -16.37 30.28
C LYS A 331 -16.70 -17.20 31.52
N TYR A 332 -17.19 -18.43 31.63
CA TYR A 332 -16.91 -19.33 32.75
C TYR A 332 -15.77 -20.32 32.48
N TYR A 333 -15.23 -20.35 31.25
CA TYR A 333 -14.29 -21.38 30.80
C TYR A 333 -12.99 -21.46 31.63
N TYR A 334 -12.41 -20.32 32.00
CA TYR A 334 -11.19 -20.26 32.82
C TYR A 334 -11.44 -20.16 34.32
N ARG A 335 -12.70 -20.13 34.77
CA ARG A 335 -13.05 -19.96 36.18
C ARG A 335 -12.84 -21.22 37.01
N ASP A 336 -13.02 -22.39 36.40
CA ASP A 336 -12.96 -23.68 37.07
C ASP A 336 -12.31 -24.73 36.15
N PRO A 337 -11.19 -25.35 36.56
CA PRO A 337 -10.55 -26.44 35.80
C PRO A 337 -11.49 -27.61 35.49
N GLU A 338 -12.44 -27.93 36.37
CA GLU A 338 -13.43 -28.99 36.11
C GLU A 338 -14.43 -28.59 35.03
N PHE A 339 -14.88 -27.32 35.04
CA PHE A 339 -15.74 -26.78 33.99
C PHE A 339 -15.04 -26.79 32.63
N LYS A 340 -13.77 -26.38 32.58
CA LYS A 340 -12.93 -26.47 31.38
C LYS A 340 -12.87 -27.90 30.85
N ALA A 341 -12.55 -28.87 31.71
CA ALA A 341 -12.46 -30.28 31.32
C ALA A 341 -13.79 -30.83 30.80
N LYS A 342 -14.94 -30.37 31.33
CA LYS A 342 -16.27 -30.73 30.81
C LYS A 342 -16.52 -30.14 29.42
N VAL A 343 -16.18 -28.87 29.20
CA VAL A 343 -16.31 -28.22 27.88
C VAL A 343 -15.42 -28.92 26.84
N ASP A 344 -14.20 -29.30 27.21
CA ASP A 344 -13.28 -30.06 26.36
C ASP A 344 -13.87 -31.45 26.00
N LYS A 345 -14.38 -32.19 26.99
CA LYS A 345 -15.03 -33.50 26.77
C LYS A 345 -16.27 -33.44 25.89
N LEU A 346 -16.99 -32.32 25.91
CA LEU A 346 -18.16 -32.10 25.06
C LEU A 346 -17.79 -31.72 23.61
N GLY A 347 -16.51 -31.59 23.28
CA GLY A 347 -16.04 -31.23 21.94
C GLY A 347 -16.14 -29.73 21.62
N TRP A 348 -16.40 -28.89 22.62
CA TRP A 348 -16.49 -27.42 22.47
C TRP A 348 -15.21 -26.70 22.92
N GLY A 349 -14.25 -27.41 23.49
CA GLY A 349 -13.03 -26.88 24.10
C GLY A 349 -12.26 -25.88 23.25
N GLU A 350 -11.92 -26.27 22.01
CA GLU A 350 -11.10 -25.43 21.13
C GLU A 350 -11.84 -24.16 20.68
N ASN A 351 -13.12 -24.28 20.34
CA ASN A 351 -13.97 -23.16 19.93
C ASN A 351 -14.19 -22.16 21.08
N ILE A 352 -14.43 -22.67 22.28
CA ILE A 352 -14.66 -21.87 23.48
C ILE A 352 -13.37 -21.21 23.96
N ARG A 353 -12.23 -21.91 23.90
CA ARG A 353 -10.91 -21.35 24.20
C ARG A 353 -10.63 -20.11 23.34
N CYS A 354 -10.83 -20.22 22.02
CA CYS A 354 -10.60 -19.12 21.10
C CYS A 354 -11.51 -17.91 21.41
N LEU A 355 -12.79 -18.14 21.69
CA LEU A 355 -13.73 -17.09 22.10
C LEU A 355 -13.37 -16.45 23.44
N ALA A 356 -12.91 -17.25 24.41
CA ALA A 356 -12.49 -16.75 25.71
C ALA A 356 -11.23 -15.87 25.58
N GLU A 357 -10.27 -16.27 24.74
CA GLU A 357 -9.05 -15.51 24.45
C GLU A 357 -9.34 -14.22 23.68
N GLN A 358 -10.20 -14.26 22.65
CA GLN A 358 -10.65 -13.07 21.92
C GLN A 358 -11.34 -12.08 22.87
N LYS A 359 -12.22 -12.53 23.77
CA LYS A 359 -12.88 -11.65 24.73
C LYS A 359 -11.95 -11.12 25.82
N ALA A 360 -10.94 -11.89 26.20
CA ALA A 360 -9.88 -11.40 27.10
C ALA A 360 -9.06 -10.29 26.43
N GLN A 361 -8.86 -10.36 25.11
CA GLN A 361 -8.19 -9.32 24.33
C GLN A 361 -9.10 -8.11 24.00
N GLU A 362 -10.42 -8.33 23.87
CA GLU A 362 -11.41 -7.27 23.62
C GLU A 362 -11.86 -6.52 24.88
N GLN A 363 -11.66 -7.09 26.07
CA GLN A 363 -11.71 -6.28 27.28
C GLN A 363 -10.63 -5.21 27.12
N PRO A 364 -10.99 -3.91 27.09
CA PRO A 364 -9.96 -2.90 27.14
C PRO A 364 -9.16 -3.24 28.37
N HIS A 365 -7.85 -3.45 28.19
CA HIS A 365 -6.92 -3.35 29.30
C HIS A 365 -7.42 -2.14 30.10
N HIS A 366 -7.91 -2.40 31.32
CA HIS A 366 -7.69 -1.44 32.37
C HIS A 366 -6.16 -1.36 32.41
N ALA A 367 -5.61 -0.51 31.53
CA ALA A 367 -4.28 -0.01 31.65
C ALA A 367 -4.20 0.35 33.12
N GLU A 368 -3.23 -0.26 33.80
CA GLU A 368 -2.81 0.19 35.11
C GLU A 368 -2.92 1.70 35.10
N THR A 369 -3.73 2.23 36.01
CA THR A 369 -4.09 3.65 36.08
C THR A 369 -2.81 4.42 36.38
N GLU A 370 -1.98 4.64 35.37
CA GLU A 370 -0.85 5.54 35.44
C GLU A 370 -1.45 6.93 35.59
N ALA A 371 -1.14 7.55 36.73
CA ALA A 371 -1.50 8.94 36.96
C ALA A 371 -1.00 9.78 35.78
N LEU A 372 -1.84 10.69 35.29
CA LEU A 372 -1.44 11.62 34.23
C LEU A 372 -0.13 12.30 34.61
N SER A 373 0.80 12.39 33.66
CA SER A 373 2.10 12.98 33.94
C SER A 373 1.95 14.42 34.44
N PRO A 374 2.81 14.90 35.35
CA PRO A 374 2.77 16.28 35.84
C PRO A 374 2.78 17.32 34.71
N ALA A 375 3.45 17.02 33.60
CA ALA A 375 3.49 17.87 32.41
C ALA A 375 2.11 18.02 31.73
N VAL A 376 1.32 16.93 31.64
CA VAL A 376 -0.03 16.98 31.05
C VAL A 376 -0.96 17.81 31.95
N LEU A 377 -0.84 17.65 33.27
CA LEU A 377 -1.61 18.45 34.23
C LEU A 377 -1.23 19.94 34.17
N ALA A 378 0.06 20.27 34.00
CA ALA A 378 0.52 21.64 33.83
C ALA A 378 -0.08 22.30 32.58
N MET A 379 -0.17 21.57 31.46
CA MET A 379 -0.84 22.05 30.25
C MET A 379 -2.35 22.27 30.47
N PHE A 380 -3.03 21.38 31.20
CA PHE A 380 -4.43 21.56 31.57
C PHE A 380 -4.64 22.82 32.42
N GLU A 381 -3.76 23.09 33.40
CA GLU A 381 -3.83 24.31 34.22
C GLU A 381 -3.56 25.58 33.40
N ALA A 382 -2.57 25.55 32.50
CA ALA A 382 -2.26 26.67 31.61
C ALA A 382 -3.45 27.01 30.68
N MET A 383 -4.16 25.98 30.19
CA MET A 383 -5.37 26.15 29.38
C MET A 383 -6.62 26.55 30.18
N ARG A 384 -6.63 26.40 31.51
CA ARG A 384 -7.82 26.65 32.32
C ARG A 384 -8.28 28.11 32.28
N LYS A 385 -7.33 29.05 32.13
CA LYS A 385 -7.57 30.50 32.20
C LYS A 385 -7.61 31.19 30.84
N ILE A 386 -7.56 30.44 29.74
CA ILE A 386 -7.58 31.04 28.41
C ILE A 386 -8.98 31.52 28.04
N GLU A 387 -9.03 32.55 27.19
CA GLU A 387 -10.26 33.02 26.61
C GLU A 387 -10.64 32.16 25.39
N TRP A 388 -11.71 31.38 25.54
CA TRP A 388 -12.24 30.48 24.51
C TRP A 388 -12.95 31.25 23.40
N GLN A 389 -12.97 30.66 22.20
CA GLN A 389 -13.77 31.22 21.11
C GLN A 389 -15.26 30.96 21.35
N GLU A 390 -16.12 31.87 20.89
CA GLU A 390 -17.57 31.71 20.96
C GLU A 390 -18.06 30.43 20.24
N PRO A 391 -19.10 29.76 20.76
CA PRO A 391 -19.60 28.52 20.17
C PRO A 391 -20.04 28.68 18.72
N VAL A 392 -19.52 27.82 17.84
CA VAL A 392 -19.82 27.87 16.40
C VAL A 392 -20.87 26.82 16.04
N LYS A 393 -21.98 27.27 15.46
CA LYS A 393 -23.01 26.37 14.93
C LYS A 393 -22.64 25.92 13.51
N ARG A 394 -22.43 24.62 13.32
CA ARG A 394 -22.23 23.99 12.00
C ARG A 394 -23.34 22.97 11.76
N GLY A 395 -24.31 23.34 10.93
CA GLY A 395 -25.51 22.52 10.69
C GLY A 395 -26.36 22.37 11.97
N LYS A 396 -26.64 21.13 12.38
CA LYS A 396 -27.43 20.81 13.60
C LYS A 396 -26.58 20.76 14.89
N ARG A 397 -25.26 20.86 14.80
CA ARG A 397 -24.35 20.74 15.96
C ARG A 397 -23.77 22.10 16.36
N ILE A 398 -23.64 22.32 17.67
CA ILE A 398 -22.96 23.46 18.26
C ILE A 398 -21.62 22.96 18.78
N TYR A 399 -20.53 23.55 18.30
CA TYR A 399 -19.17 23.22 18.71
C TYR A 399 -18.72 24.29 19.71
N ASP A 400 -18.47 23.86 20.94
CA ASP A 400 -18.03 24.70 22.05
C ASP A 400 -16.76 24.08 22.64
N ASP A 401 -15.62 24.64 22.24
CA ASP A 401 -14.30 24.17 22.63
C ASP A 401 -14.06 24.32 24.13
N GLY A 402 -14.60 25.37 24.76
CA GLY A 402 -14.49 25.58 26.20
C GLY A 402 -15.29 24.56 27.00
N ARG A 403 -16.50 24.21 26.54
CA ARG A 403 -17.29 23.14 27.16
C ARG A 403 -16.64 21.77 26.97
N PHE A 404 -16.05 21.53 25.81
CA PHE A 404 -15.31 20.29 25.54
C PHE A 404 -14.06 20.17 26.44
N PHE A 405 -13.26 21.23 26.56
CA PHE A 405 -12.12 21.30 27.48
C PHE A 405 -12.53 21.04 28.93
N ARG A 406 -13.58 21.70 29.43
CA ARG A 406 -14.06 21.48 30.81
C ARG A 406 -14.44 20.02 31.07
N SER A 407 -14.95 19.32 30.07
CA SER A 407 -15.24 17.88 30.17
C SER A 407 -13.96 17.03 30.26
N LEU A 408 -12.94 17.36 29.48
CA LEU A 408 -11.64 16.68 29.53
C LEU A 408 -10.91 16.96 30.83
N TYR A 409 -10.89 18.21 31.28
CA TYR A 409 -10.29 18.64 32.55
C TYR A 409 -10.93 17.91 33.74
N LYS A 410 -12.27 17.85 33.80
CA LYS A 410 -12.97 17.13 34.87
C LYS A 410 -12.65 15.62 34.89
N ALA A 411 -12.46 15.02 33.72
CA ALA A 411 -12.02 13.62 33.63
C ALA A 411 -10.57 13.48 34.10
N ALA A 412 -9.67 14.37 33.66
CA ALA A 412 -8.25 14.37 34.04
C ALA A 412 -8.01 14.56 35.55
N THR A 413 -8.84 15.34 36.23
CA THR A 413 -8.72 15.61 37.68
C THR A 413 -9.59 14.69 38.55
N GLY A 414 -10.28 13.71 37.96
CA GLY A 414 -11.13 12.76 38.68
C GLY A 414 -10.50 11.36 38.75
N ASP A 415 -11.22 10.40 39.35
CA ASP A 415 -10.74 9.01 39.51
C ASP A 415 -10.65 8.20 38.20
N LYS A 416 -10.74 8.84 37.03
CA LYS A 416 -10.75 8.18 35.71
C LYS A 416 -9.62 8.72 34.83
N ALA A 417 -8.72 7.85 34.39
CA ALA A 417 -7.70 8.20 33.40
C ALA A 417 -8.33 8.59 32.04
N LEU A 418 -7.66 9.49 31.32
CA LEU A 418 -8.02 9.84 29.94
C LEU A 418 -7.59 8.73 28.98
N THR A 419 -8.44 8.41 28.01
CA THR A 419 -8.10 7.51 26.90
C THR A 419 -7.10 8.17 25.92
N ALA A 420 -6.36 7.37 25.14
CA ALA A 420 -5.43 7.88 24.13
C ALA A 420 -6.10 8.84 23.12
N ALA A 421 -7.33 8.54 22.69
CA ALA A 421 -8.10 9.41 21.79
C ALA A 421 -8.48 10.75 22.46
N GLN A 422 -8.72 10.76 23.77
CA GLN A 422 -8.98 11.98 24.54
C GLN A 422 -7.71 12.81 24.72
N LEU A 423 -6.54 12.18 24.89
CA LEU A 423 -5.25 12.86 24.93
C LEU A 423 -4.88 13.49 23.58
N GLU A 424 -5.11 12.78 22.47
CA GLU A 424 -4.89 13.33 21.11
C GLU A 424 -5.84 14.51 20.82
N ALA A 425 -7.11 14.40 21.23
CA ALA A 425 -8.06 15.49 21.11
C ALA A 425 -7.68 16.71 21.98
N PHE A 426 -7.11 16.46 23.16
CA PHE A 426 -6.57 17.51 24.03
C PHE A 426 -5.35 18.20 23.40
N GLN A 427 -4.41 17.45 22.84
CA GLN A 427 -3.24 18.00 22.13
C GLN A 427 -3.65 18.93 20.99
N LYS A 428 -4.55 18.49 20.10
CA LYS A 428 -5.06 19.31 18.99
C LYS A 428 -5.75 20.58 19.46
N LEU A 429 -6.42 20.51 20.62
CA LEU A 429 -7.05 21.67 21.23
C LEU A 429 -5.99 22.64 21.79
N ALA A 430 -4.94 22.13 22.43
CA ALA A 430 -3.82 22.94 22.91
C ALA A 430 -3.07 23.63 21.76
N GLU A 431 -2.77 22.92 20.67
CA GLU A 431 -2.17 23.48 19.45
C GLU A 431 -3.03 24.60 18.85
N LYS A 432 -4.35 24.40 18.79
CA LYS A 432 -5.28 25.42 18.28
C LYS A 432 -5.23 26.73 19.08
N TYR A 433 -4.99 26.65 20.39
CA TYR A 433 -4.96 27.79 21.30
C TYR A 433 -3.55 28.15 21.77
N ALA A 434 -2.50 27.62 21.13
CA ALA A 434 -1.09 27.78 21.53
C ALA A 434 -0.71 29.24 21.86
N ALA A 435 -1.12 30.19 21.01
CA ALA A 435 -0.83 31.62 21.21
C ALA A 435 -1.47 32.25 22.45
N LYS A 436 -2.49 31.61 23.03
CA LYS A 436 -3.19 32.06 24.24
C LYS A 436 -2.74 31.32 25.51
N ILE A 437 -1.91 30.29 25.38
CA ILE A 437 -1.46 29.46 26.50
C ILE A 437 -0.12 30.02 27.02
N PRO A 438 -0.02 30.42 28.29
CA PRO A 438 1.24 30.87 28.89
C PRO A 438 2.31 29.77 28.80
N ASP A 439 3.52 30.12 28.40
CA ASP A 439 4.67 29.22 28.30
C ASP A 439 4.44 27.95 27.43
N TYR A 440 3.55 28.04 26.44
CA TYR A 440 3.19 26.90 25.58
C TYR A 440 4.39 26.18 24.99
N ALA A 441 5.40 26.91 24.47
CA ALA A 441 6.58 26.31 23.87
C ALA A 441 7.36 25.42 24.86
N LYS A 442 7.47 25.84 26.12
CA LYS A 442 8.12 25.05 27.17
C LYS A 442 7.26 23.84 27.55
N LEU A 443 5.98 24.05 27.79
CA LEU A 443 5.04 22.98 28.16
C LEU A 443 4.88 21.93 27.04
N ALA A 444 4.91 22.35 25.78
CA ALA A 444 4.87 21.47 24.61
C ALA A 444 6.19 20.69 24.45
N ALA A 445 7.34 21.30 24.75
CA ALA A 445 8.63 20.61 24.79
C ALA A 445 8.66 19.53 25.88
N ASP A 446 8.21 19.86 27.10
CA ASP A 446 8.12 18.93 28.24
C ASP A 446 7.17 17.73 27.95
N LEU A 447 6.26 17.90 26.99
CA LEU A 447 5.32 16.88 26.53
C LEU A 447 5.75 16.16 25.24
N ASN A 448 6.92 16.47 24.70
CA ASN A 448 7.38 16.00 23.38
C ASN A 448 6.37 16.30 22.24
N TRP A 449 5.58 17.37 22.37
CA TRP A 449 4.64 17.83 21.34
C TRP A 449 5.32 18.69 20.26
N ILE A 450 6.55 19.13 20.50
CA ILE A 450 7.38 19.76 19.48
C ILE A 450 7.99 18.64 18.63
N GLN A 451 7.35 18.33 17.52
CA GLN A 451 8.00 17.61 16.42
C GLN A 451 8.74 18.65 15.57
N GLU A 452 10.04 18.45 15.41
CA GLU A 452 10.81 19.07 14.32
C GLU A 452 10.07 18.80 12.99
N GLU A 453 10.04 19.84 12.16
CA GLU A 453 9.27 19.97 10.93
C GLU A 453 9.39 18.77 9.99
N GLN A 454 8.48 17.79 10.06
CA GLN A 454 8.28 16.82 8.97
C GLN A 454 6.81 16.39 8.81
N LYS A 455 6.08 17.14 7.97
CA LYS A 455 5.19 16.64 6.89
C LYS A 455 4.54 17.82 6.17
N ALA A 456 5.37 18.67 5.56
CA ALA A 456 4.93 19.40 4.38
C ALA A 456 4.89 18.36 3.24
N GLU A 457 3.70 18.03 2.74
CA GLU A 457 3.58 17.57 1.36
C GLU A 457 4.40 18.55 0.50
N GLU A 458 5.37 18.07 -0.28
CA GLU A 458 6.08 18.90 -1.27
C GLU A 458 5.05 19.54 -2.20
N ARG A 459 4.64 20.76 -1.84
CA ARG A 459 3.97 21.70 -2.72
C ARG A 459 5.04 22.69 -3.14
N PRO A 460 5.19 22.94 -4.45
CA PRO A 460 6.16 23.94 -4.90
C PRO A 460 5.79 25.28 -4.23
N ALA A 461 6.77 25.89 -3.55
CA ALA A 461 6.63 27.23 -3.01
C ALA A 461 6.17 28.19 -4.12
N LEU A 462 5.29 29.13 -3.79
CA LEU A 462 4.87 30.18 -4.71
C LEU A 462 6.12 30.97 -5.13
N THR A 463 6.29 31.18 -6.44
CA THR A 463 7.34 32.07 -6.94
C THR A 463 7.12 33.49 -6.43
N ASP A 464 8.18 34.31 -6.30
CA ASP A 464 8.08 35.70 -5.83
C ASP A 464 7.00 36.51 -6.58
N LYS A 465 6.86 36.25 -7.89
CA LYS A 465 5.85 36.88 -8.75
C LYS A 465 4.42 36.45 -8.38
N GLN A 466 4.21 35.17 -8.02
CA GLN A 466 2.92 34.67 -7.57
C GLN A 466 2.57 35.18 -6.17
N GLN A 467 3.57 35.38 -5.31
CA GLN A 467 3.37 35.95 -3.98
C GLN A 467 2.99 37.44 -4.03
N GLN A 468 3.62 38.21 -4.92
CA GLN A 468 3.24 39.60 -5.22
C GLN A 468 1.81 39.69 -5.79
N HIS A 469 1.44 38.80 -6.71
CA HIS A 469 0.09 38.72 -7.26
C HIS A 469 -0.95 38.41 -6.18
N LEU A 470 -0.66 37.45 -5.29
CA LEU A 470 -1.53 37.10 -4.18
C LEU A 470 -1.74 38.29 -3.22
N GLN A 471 -0.67 39.02 -2.88
CA GLN A 471 -0.76 40.23 -2.07
C GLN A 471 -1.66 41.28 -2.72
N ALA A 472 -1.55 41.47 -4.04
CA ALA A 472 -2.39 42.38 -4.79
C ALA A 472 -3.88 41.97 -4.76
N LEU A 473 -4.20 40.68 -4.96
CA LEU A 473 -5.56 40.17 -4.87
C LEU A 473 -6.17 40.35 -3.46
N ILE A 474 -5.38 40.13 -2.40
CA ILE A 474 -5.81 40.35 -1.02
C ILE A 474 -6.08 41.84 -0.77
N ALA A 475 -5.23 42.73 -1.27
CA ALA A 475 -5.45 44.18 -1.19
C ALA A 475 -6.70 44.64 -1.95
N MET A 476 -7.11 43.95 -3.02
CA MET A 476 -8.35 44.26 -3.74
C MET A 476 -9.62 43.92 -2.93
N VAL A 477 -9.56 42.97 -1.99
CA VAL A 477 -10.71 42.62 -1.15
C VAL A 477 -11.16 43.81 -0.30
N SER A 478 -10.22 44.61 0.22
CA SER A 478 -10.55 45.79 1.03
C SER A 478 -11.16 46.94 0.22
N LYS A 479 -11.02 46.92 -1.11
CA LYS A 479 -11.60 47.92 -2.03
C LYS A 479 -13.09 47.66 -2.34
N ILE A 480 -13.65 46.51 -1.95
CA ILE A 480 -15.07 46.20 -2.19
C ILE A 480 -15.94 46.92 -1.15
N THR A 481 -16.70 47.91 -1.60
CA THR A 481 -17.63 48.68 -0.75
C THR A 481 -19.05 48.13 -0.79
N LYS A 482 -19.48 47.55 -1.92
CA LYS A 482 -20.83 47.00 -2.10
C LYS A 482 -20.80 45.49 -2.34
N TRP A 483 -21.22 44.73 -1.33
CA TRP A 483 -21.28 43.26 -1.36
C TRP A 483 -22.66 42.78 -1.83
N ASN A 484 -22.69 41.67 -2.59
CA ASN A 484 -23.94 41.00 -2.92
C ASN A 484 -24.53 40.33 -1.66
N PRO A 485 -25.86 40.26 -1.51
CA PRO A 485 -26.48 39.60 -0.38
C PRO A 485 -26.17 38.09 -0.37
N PRO A 486 -26.18 37.43 0.80
CA PRO A 486 -25.98 35.99 0.90
C PRO A 486 -26.96 35.22 0.01
N SER A 487 -26.44 34.25 -0.75
CA SER A 487 -27.24 33.44 -1.68
C SER A 487 -27.28 31.99 -1.22
N SER A 488 -28.39 31.30 -1.48
CA SER A 488 -28.57 29.89 -1.10
C SER A 488 -28.73 29.02 -2.34
N LYS A 489 -27.98 27.90 -2.41
CA LYS A 489 -28.14 26.89 -3.45
C LYS A 489 -28.29 25.51 -2.80
N GLY A 490 -29.52 25.00 -2.78
CA GLY A 490 -29.87 23.77 -2.05
C GLY A 490 -29.70 23.93 -0.54
N LYS A 491 -29.01 22.98 0.12
CA LYS A 491 -28.78 23.00 1.57
C LYS A 491 -27.57 23.86 2.02
N ARG A 492 -26.99 24.67 1.12
CA ARG A 492 -25.79 25.48 1.41
C ARG A 492 -26.08 26.98 1.20
N SER A 493 -25.65 27.79 2.17
CA SER A 493 -25.61 29.25 2.08
C SER A 493 -24.20 29.72 1.68
N PHE A 494 -24.13 30.76 0.86
CA PHE A 494 -22.91 31.35 0.33
C PHE A 494 -22.90 32.85 0.65
N ASN A 495 -21.93 33.28 1.46
CA ASN A 495 -21.69 34.67 1.81
C ASN A 495 -20.29 35.07 1.31
N ASP A 496 -20.23 35.83 0.21
CA ASP A 496 -18.96 36.22 -0.43
C ASP A 496 -18.09 37.09 0.52
N LYS A 497 -18.70 37.89 1.41
CA LYS A 497 -18.00 38.75 2.38
C LYS A 497 -17.31 37.92 3.47
N GLU A 498 -18.05 36.98 4.07
CA GLU A 498 -17.48 36.05 5.07
C GLU A 498 -16.39 35.16 4.47
N PHE A 499 -16.61 34.69 3.24
CA PHE A 499 -15.64 33.90 2.50
C PHE A 499 -14.34 34.68 2.24
N ALA A 500 -14.44 35.93 1.78
CA ALA A 500 -13.28 36.78 1.54
C ALA A 500 -12.51 37.07 2.83
N ASN A 501 -13.21 37.44 3.92
CA ASN A 501 -12.60 37.68 5.23
C ASN A 501 -11.86 36.45 5.77
N SER A 502 -12.41 35.26 5.56
CA SER A 502 -11.76 34.00 5.95
C SER A 502 -10.44 33.78 5.19
N LEU A 503 -10.35 34.17 3.92
CA LEU A 503 -9.12 34.02 3.14
C LEU A 503 -8.07 35.07 3.52
N VAL A 504 -8.49 36.30 3.81
CA VAL A 504 -7.60 37.36 4.32
C VAL A 504 -7.00 36.96 5.66
N GLN A 505 -7.81 36.44 6.59
CA GLN A 505 -7.30 35.95 7.87
C GLN A 505 -6.32 34.78 7.71
N GLN A 506 -6.60 33.84 6.81
CA GLN A 506 -5.68 32.73 6.53
C GLN A 506 -4.36 33.22 5.94
N PHE A 507 -4.40 34.17 5.01
CA PHE A 507 -3.20 34.77 4.43
C PHE A 507 -2.38 35.52 5.49
N ASN A 508 -3.01 36.30 6.37
CA ASN A 508 -2.32 37.02 7.44
C ASN A 508 -1.65 36.09 8.46
N LEU A 509 -2.20 34.89 8.67
CA LEU A 509 -1.66 33.90 9.61
C LEU A 509 -0.53 33.05 9.01
N LYS A 510 -0.63 32.69 7.73
CA LYS A 510 0.26 31.70 7.11
C LYS A 510 1.16 32.25 6.01
N GLY A 511 0.90 33.46 5.51
CA GLY A 511 1.62 34.04 4.38
C GLY A 511 1.29 33.45 3.00
N GLU A 512 0.47 32.39 2.93
CA GLU A 512 0.14 31.68 1.69
C GLU A 512 -1.33 31.21 1.61
N LEU A 513 -1.83 31.01 0.39
CA LEU A 513 -3.12 30.38 0.09
C LEU A 513 -2.95 29.27 -0.95
N SER A 514 -3.76 28.21 -0.88
CA SER A 514 -3.70 27.13 -1.87
C SER A 514 -4.14 27.59 -3.26
N PRO A 515 -3.66 26.97 -4.36
CA PRO A 515 -4.04 27.35 -5.73
C PRO A 515 -5.55 27.36 -5.98
N LYS A 516 -6.31 26.46 -5.33
CA LYS A 516 -7.77 26.42 -5.39
C LYS A 516 -8.43 27.61 -4.70
N GLN A 517 -7.85 28.08 -3.58
CA GLN A 517 -8.31 29.26 -2.87
C GLN A 517 -8.01 30.54 -3.65
N ILE A 518 -6.82 30.65 -4.25
CA ILE A 518 -6.45 31.77 -5.13
C ILE A 518 -7.43 31.86 -6.30
N ALA A 519 -7.67 30.76 -7.01
CA ALA A 519 -8.63 30.74 -8.13
C ALA A 519 -10.07 31.06 -7.70
N ALA A 520 -10.48 30.64 -6.49
CA ALA A 520 -11.78 30.98 -5.93
C ALA A 520 -11.87 32.47 -5.57
N LEU A 521 -10.80 33.06 -5.04
CA LEU A 521 -10.68 34.48 -4.73
C LEU A 521 -10.76 35.33 -6.00
N GLU A 522 -9.98 35.00 -7.04
CA GLU A 522 -10.02 35.68 -8.35
C GLU A 522 -11.42 35.64 -8.97
N LYS A 523 -12.08 34.48 -8.92
CA LYS A 523 -13.45 34.31 -9.43
C LYS A 523 -14.46 35.15 -8.64
N MET A 524 -14.27 35.28 -7.33
CA MET A 524 -15.12 36.11 -6.47
C MET A 524 -14.91 37.59 -6.79
N LEU A 525 -13.65 38.07 -6.81
CA LEU A 525 -13.29 39.44 -7.16
C LEU A 525 -13.82 39.83 -8.55
N GLY A 526 -13.78 38.91 -9.52
CA GLY A 526 -14.35 39.13 -10.85
C GLY A 526 -15.84 39.51 -10.86
N LYS A 527 -16.64 39.02 -9.89
CA LYS A 527 -18.06 39.42 -9.75
C LYS A 527 -18.23 40.87 -9.34
N TYR A 528 -17.22 41.44 -8.68
CA TYR A 528 -17.20 42.82 -8.19
C TYR A 528 -16.35 43.74 -9.09
N SER A 529 -15.95 43.28 -10.27
CA SER A 529 -15.06 44.00 -11.19
C SER A 529 -15.49 45.42 -11.54
N ALA A 530 -16.79 45.71 -11.53
CA ALA A 530 -17.31 47.07 -11.76
C ALA A 530 -16.84 48.10 -10.71
N GLN A 531 -16.44 47.66 -9.51
CA GLN A 531 -15.98 48.52 -8.41
C GLN A 531 -14.46 48.79 -8.43
N PHE A 532 -13.74 48.21 -9.40
CA PHE A 532 -12.27 48.28 -9.47
C PHE A 532 -11.79 49.23 -10.59
N SER A 533 -10.62 49.85 -10.38
CA SER A 533 -9.96 50.71 -11.37
C SER A 533 -9.47 49.90 -12.58
N PRO A 534 -9.12 50.55 -13.71
CA PRO A 534 -8.52 49.87 -14.87
C PRO A 534 -7.25 49.08 -14.52
N GLU A 535 -6.42 49.59 -13.61
CA GLU A 535 -5.20 48.93 -13.12
C GLU A 535 -5.54 47.69 -12.28
N ASP A 536 -6.51 47.79 -11.38
CA ASP A 536 -6.99 46.65 -10.59
C ASP A 536 -7.64 45.56 -11.47
N LYS A 537 -8.31 45.97 -12.55
CA LYS A 537 -8.85 45.04 -13.57
C LYS A 537 -7.73 44.38 -14.37
N GLN A 538 -6.60 45.05 -14.55
CA GLN A 538 -5.42 44.46 -15.18
C GLN A 538 -4.82 43.37 -14.31
N ILE A 539 -4.76 43.56 -12.98
CA ILE A 539 -4.36 42.51 -12.01
C ILE A 539 -5.28 41.29 -12.11
N LEU A 540 -6.61 41.47 -12.24
CA LEU A 540 -7.54 40.35 -12.45
C LEU A 540 -7.41 39.67 -13.82
N ASN A 541 -6.96 40.40 -14.84
CA ASN A 541 -6.77 39.91 -16.20
C ASN A 541 -5.38 39.31 -16.44
N GLU A 542 -4.40 39.62 -15.59
CA GLU A 542 -3.13 38.91 -15.44
C GLU A 542 -3.35 37.53 -14.80
N ARG A 543 -4.24 36.73 -15.39
CA ARG A 543 -4.35 35.31 -15.11
C ARG A 543 -3.02 34.66 -15.48
N GLN A 544 -2.14 34.45 -14.51
CA GLN A 544 -1.17 33.37 -14.56
C GLN A 544 -1.84 32.03 -14.27
N VAL A 545 -2.97 31.77 -14.94
CA VAL A 545 -3.32 30.39 -15.23
C VAL A 545 -2.42 30.05 -16.42
N PRO A 546 -1.48 29.09 -16.32
CA PRO A 546 -0.69 28.69 -17.48
C PRO A 546 -1.68 28.43 -18.62
N LYS A 547 -1.54 29.21 -19.70
CA LYS A 547 -2.41 29.08 -20.87
C LYS A 547 -2.34 27.61 -21.25
N PRO A 548 -3.46 26.88 -21.29
CA PRO A 548 -3.42 25.43 -21.42
C PRO A 548 -2.63 25.08 -22.68
N GLU A 549 -1.53 24.38 -22.49
CA GLU A 549 -0.59 24.04 -23.55
C GLU A 549 -1.36 23.28 -24.64
N LEU A 550 -1.42 23.89 -25.83
CA LEU A 550 -1.99 23.24 -27.01
C LEU A 550 -0.99 22.18 -27.45
N LEU A 551 -1.43 20.93 -27.47
CA LEU A 551 -0.63 19.84 -28.01
C LEU A 551 -0.67 19.89 -29.54
N GLU A 552 0.41 19.45 -30.17
CA GLU A 552 0.49 19.30 -31.63
C GLU A 552 -0.53 18.29 -32.15
N GLU A 553 -0.86 17.28 -31.34
CA GLU A 553 -1.89 16.27 -31.64
C GLU A 553 -3.29 16.90 -31.77
N ARG A 554 -3.97 16.58 -32.89
CA ARG A 554 -5.33 17.04 -33.19
C ARG A 554 -6.38 16.06 -32.66
N CYS A 555 -7.53 16.59 -32.26
CA CYS A 555 -8.66 15.78 -31.80
C CYS A 555 -9.18 14.89 -32.95
N PRO A 556 -9.21 13.55 -32.82
CA PRO A 556 -9.69 12.66 -33.87
C PRO A 556 -11.20 12.77 -34.12
N LYS A 557 -11.97 13.41 -33.22
CA LYS A 557 -13.41 13.63 -33.41
C LYS A 557 -13.77 14.92 -34.15
N CYS A 558 -12.99 16.00 -34.00
CA CYS A 558 -13.37 17.31 -34.56
C CYS A 558 -12.20 18.14 -35.10
N ASN A 559 -10.99 17.58 -35.15
CA ASN A 559 -9.77 18.20 -35.63
C ASN A 559 -9.33 19.51 -34.91
N ALA A 560 -9.97 19.85 -33.80
CA ALA A 560 -9.52 20.94 -32.94
C ALA A 560 -8.25 20.52 -32.15
N PRO A 561 -7.37 21.47 -31.75
CA PRO A 561 -6.18 21.15 -30.95
C PRO A 561 -6.55 20.42 -29.65
N LEU A 562 -5.72 19.47 -29.21
CA LEU A 562 -5.84 18.86 -27.88
C LEU A 562 -5.17 19.75 -26.82
N ILE A 563 -5.68 19.71 -25.59
CA ILE A 563 -5.14 20.47 -24.46
C ILE A 563 -5.04 19.62 -23.21
N LYS A 564 -3.97 19.82 -22.43
CA LYS A 564 -3.80 19.19 -21.11
C LYS A 564 -4.64 19.95 -20.07
N ARG A 565 -5.58 19.27 -19.43
CA ARG A 565 -6.48 19.81 -18.40
C ARG A 565 -6.27 19.07 -17.08
N MET A 566 -6.55 19.74 -15.96
CA MET A 566 -6.52 19.11 -14.63
C MET A 566 -7.93 18.68 -14.21
N GLY A 567 -8.09 17.41 -13.84
CA GLY A 567 -9.33 16.86 -13.30
C GLY A 567 -9.16 16.30 -11.88
N PRO A 568 -10.25 15.84 -11.23
CA PRO A 568 -10.20 15.25 -9.90
C PRO A 568 -9.31 13.99 -9.78
N ARG A 569 -8.96 13.37 -10.92
CA ARG A 569 -8.13 12.15 -11.01
C ARG A 569 -6.72 12.42 -11.58
N GLY A 570 -6.30 13.69 -11.65
CA GLY A 570 -5.02 14.12 -12.21
C GLY A 570 -5.11 14.80 -13.59
N PRO A 571 -3.98 15.10 -14.23
CA PRO A 571 -3.94 15.70 -15.57
C PRO A 571 -4.47 14.71 -16.63
N PHE A 572 -5.31 15.19 -17.53
CA PHE A 572 -5.83 14.45 -18.68
C PHE A 572 -5.78 15.32 -19.93
N ILE A 573 -5.72 14.70 -21.11
CA ILE A 573 -5.71 15.42 -22.39
C ILE A 573 -7.13 15.42 -22.95
N GLY A 574 -7.67 16.60 -23.25
CA GLY A 574 -9.03 16.75 -23.76
C GLY A 574 -9.09 17.72 -24.94
N CYS A 575 -10.16 17.63 -25.73
CA CYS A 575 -10.36 18.52 -26.86
C CYS A 575 -10.54 19.99 -26.42
N SER A 576 -9.87 20.92 -27.12
CA SER A 576 -10.03 22.37 -26.88
C SER A 576 -11.46 22.85 -27.11
N ALA A 577 -12.20 22.27 -28.06
CA ALA A 577 -13.58 22.63 -28.41
C ALA A 577 -14.68 22.15 -27.41
N PHE A 578 -14.33 21.64 -26.23
CA PHE A 578 -15.31 21.30 -25.19
C PHE A 578 -16.11 22.56 -24.75
N PRO A 579 -17.44 22.49 -24.55
CA PRO A 579 -18.29 21.30 -24.44
C PRO A 579 -18.81 20.73 -25.77
N LYS A 580 -18.56 21.39 -26.91
CA LYS A 580 -19.07 20.96 -28.23
C LYS A 580 -18.44 19.65 -28.71
N CYS A 581 -17.22 19.35 -28.26
CA CYS A 581 -16.58 18.04 -28.44
C CYS A 581 -16.09 17.50 -27.10
N ASN A 582 -16.54 16.30 -26.74
CA ASN A 582 -16.27 15.65 -25.46
C ASN A 582 -15.12 14.63 -25.50
N TYR A 583 -14.28 14.69 -26.53
CA TYR A 583 -13.14 13.78 -26.67
C TYR A 583 -12.09 14.00 -25.57
N ILE A 584 -11.68 12.90 -24.94
CA ILE A 584 -10.59 12.80 -23.97
C ILE A 584 -9.62 11.76 -24.52
N ALA A 585 -8.36 12.13 -24.71
CA ALA A 585 -7.35 11.18 -25.13
C ALA A 585 -7.06 10.23 -23.97
N GLN A 586 -7.14 8.93 -24.23
CA GLN A 586 -6.65 7.93 -23.30
C GLN A 586 -5.12 8.08 -23.25
N LYS A 587 -4.54 8.10 -22.04
CA LYS A 587 -3.08 8.18 -21.89
C LYS A 587 -2.45 7.09 -22.76
N LYS A 588 -1.63 7.47 -23.74
CA LYS A 588 -0.63 6.55 -24.29
C LYS A 588 0.24 6.14 -23.10
N GLN A 589 0.30 4.82 -22.88
CA GLN A 589 1.12 4.15 -21.88
C GLN A 589 2.61 4.41 -22.11
#